data_AF-A0A7C5YFP2-F1
#
_entry.id   AF-A0A7C5YFP2-F1
#
_cell.length_a   1.000
_cell.length_b   1.000
_cell.length_c   1.000
_cell.angle_alpha   90.00
_cell.angle_beta   90.00
_cell.angle_gamma   90.00
#
_symmetry.space_group_name_H-M   'P 1'
#
loop_
_entity.id
_entity.type
_entity.pdbx_description
1 polymer ?
#
loop_
_entity_poly.entity_id
_entity_poly.type
_entity_poly.pdbx_seq_one_letter_code
_entity_poly.pdbx_strand_id
1 'polypeptide(L)'
;MGMHGAKHFVENYEGPALKAVIVAEDPTIGNITAIYLESMGQFKGYSPLWLRKLCRDVGEFLGITVQDPYGFEEYVYRAVDISFTDQGPILANGIPAIEVSSRGDNPELAATIYHTPLDVMEYMRPRSFDVYGRYVYTFLKSLD
;
A
#
# COMPACT_ATOMS: atom_id res chain seq x y z
N MET A 1 7.98 1.31 18.16
CA MET A 1 6.87 0.66 17.44
C MET A 1 6.14 1.74 16.67
N GLY A 2 5.80 1.50 15.40
CA GLY A 2 5.06 2.46 14.57
C GLY A 2 3.54 2.22 14.57
N MET A 3 2.86 2.88 13.64
CA MET A 3 1.43 2.67 13.30
C MET A 3 0.45 2.93 14.46
N HIS A 4 0.79 3.88 15.35
CA HIS A 4 -0.07 4.22 16.49
C HIS A 4 -1.42 4.78 16.04
N GLY A 5 -1.46 5.51 14.93
CA GLY A 5 -2.69 6.02 14.32
C GLY A 5 -3.61 4.89 13.88
N ALA A 6 -3.10 3.94 13.09
CA ALA A 6 -3.89 2.78 12.65
C ALA A 6 -4.39 1.91 13.81
N LYS A 7 -3.54 1.67 14.83
CA LYS A 7 -3.95 0.95 16.05
C LYS A 7 -5.08 1.65 16.79
N HIS A 8 -4.94 2.95 16.99
CA HIS A 8 -5.98 3.74 17.64
C HIS A 8 -7.28 3.73 16.82
N PHE A 9 -7.18 3.86 15.49
CA PHE A 9 -8.34 3.79 14.60
C PHE A 9 -9.11 2.47 14.76
N VAL A 10 -8.43 1.32 14.68
CA VAL A 10 -9.12 0.02 14.76
C VAL A 10 -9.74 -0.25 16.13
N GLU A 11 -9.16 0.31 17.21
CA GLU A 11 -9.67 0.18 18.56
C GLU A 11 -10.88 1.08 18.85
N ASN A 12 -11.02 2.19 18.12
CA ASN A 12 -11.96 3.27 18.46
C ASN A 12 -12.95 3.61 17.34
N TYR A 13 -12.92 2.92 16.20
CA TYR A 13 -13.86 3.17 15.12
C TYR A 13 -15.27 2.64 15.45
N GLU A 14 -16.21 3.55 15.65
CA GLU A 14 -17.62 3.25 16.01
C GLU A 14 -18.58 3.30 14.81
N GLY A 15 -18.05 3.39 13.58
CA GLY A 15 -18.85 3.48 12.36
C GLY A 15 -19.43 2.14 11.87
N PRO A 16 -20.10 2.14 10.71
CA PRO A 16 -20.60 0.90 10.09
C PRO A 16 -19.46 -0.05 9.72
N ALA A 17 -19.77 -1.33 9.54
CA ALA A 17 -18.77 -2.33 9.16
C ALA A 17 -18.01 -1.92 7.87
N LEU A 18 -16.69 -1.92 7.96
CA LEU A 18 -15.80 -1.54 6.85
C LEU A 18 -15.65 -2.73 5.89
N LYS A 19 -16.00 -2.53 4.61
CA LYS A 19 -15.82 -3.54 3.55
C LYS A 19 -14.34 -3.78 3.23
N ALA A 20 -13.57 -2.70 3.15
CA ALA A 20 -12.13 -2.70 3.00
C ALA A 20 -11.54 -1.37 3.45
N VAL A 21 -10.25 -1.35 3.79
CA VAL A 21 -9.45 -0.14 4.02
C VAL A 21 -8.31 -0.08 3.02
N ILE A 22 -8.13 1.08 2.40
CA ILE A 22 -6.98 1.36 1.53
C ILE A 22 -6.04 2.28 2.31
N VAL A 23 -4.80 1.82 2.49
CA VAL A 23 -3.73 2.65 3.04
C VAL A 23 -2.94 3.20 1.85
N ALA A 24 -3.06 4.50 1.59
CA ALA A 24 -2.30 5.17 0.55
C ALA A 24 -0.97 5.64 1.11
N GLU A 25 0.12 5.05 0.66
CA GLU A 25 1.46 5.29 1.20
C GLU A 25 2.48 5.52 0.09
N ASP A 26 3.55 6.25 0.40
CA ASP A 26 4.78 6.42 -0.39
C ASP A 26 4.61 6.53 -1.93
N PRO A 27 4.10 7.69 -2.43
CA PRO A 27 4.36 8.08 -3.81
C PRO A 27 5.85 8.42 -3.95
N THR A 28 6.60 7.48 -4.48
CA THR A 28 8.06 7.49 -4.58
C THR A 28 8.57 8.68 -5.38
N ILE A 29 9.83 9.03 -5.13
CA ILE A 29 10.54 10.05 -5.91
C ILE A 29 10.71 9.61 -7.38
N GLY A 30 10.98 10.57 -8.26
CA GLY A 30 11.16 10.27 -9.68
C GLY A 30 9.87 9.84 -10.36
N ASN A 31 9.99 9.04 -11.42
CA ASN A 31 8.83 8.52 -12.15
C ASN A 31 8.38 7.19 -11.56
N ILE A 32 7.08 7.06 -11.27
CA ILE A 32 6.50 5.76 -10.90
C ILE A 32 6.59 4.80 -12.09
N THR A 33 7.14 3.62 -11.83
CA THR A 33 7.25 2.50 -12.79
C THR A 33 6.27 1.37 -12.46
N ALA A 34 5.86 1.24 -11.20
CA ALA A 34 4.86 0.30 -10.75
C ALA A 34 4.15 0.78 -9.48
N ILE A 35 2.93 0.29 -9.26
CA ILE A 35 2.29 0.27 -7.95
C ILE A 35 2.72 -0.98 -7.23
N TYR A 36 3.00 -0.86 -5.93
CA TYR A 36 3.33 -1.99 -5.07
C TYR A 36 2.25 -2.18 -4.02
N LEU A 37 1.88 -3.44 -3.77
CA LEU A 37 0.92 -3.80 -2.75
C LEU A 37 1.63 -4.40 -1.56
N GLU A 38 1.52 -3.76 -0.39
CA GLU A 38 1.87 -4.43 0.87
C GLU A 38 0.62 -5.10 1.44
N SER A 39 0.74 -6.40 1.66
CA SER A 39 -0.39 -7.28 1.97
C SER A 39 -0.27 -7.94 3.34
N MET A 40 0.82 -7.69 4.07
CA MET A 40 1.09 -8.33 5.36
C MET A 40 0.34 -7.67 6.52
N GLY A 41 -0.16 -8.51 7.44
CA GLY A 41 -0.69 -8.07 8.73
C GLY A 41 0.40 -7.86 9.80
N GLN A 42 0.01 -7.30 10.94
CA GLN A 42 0.89 -7.19 12.12
C GLN A 42 0.60 -8.35 13.08
N PHE A 43 1.54 -9.30 13.18
CA PHE A 43 1.50 -10.56 13.94
C PHE A 43 0.45 -11.58 13.51
N LYS A 44 -0.52 -11.17 12.69
CA LYS A 44 -1.55 -12.00 12.06
C LYS A 44 -2.24 -11.24 10.94
N GLY A 45 -2.84 -11.99 10.04
CA GLY A 45 -3.69 -11.44 8.96
C GLY A 45 -2.91 -11.18 7.68
N TYR A 46 -3.65 -11.13 6.57
CA TYR A 46 -3.08 -10.89 5.25
C TYR A 46 -4.19 -10.36 4.33
N SER A 47 -3.86 -9.48 3.37
CA SER A 47 -4.85 -8.93 2.44
C SER A 47 -5.57 -10.03 1.67
N PRO A 48 -6.91 -10.02 1.61
CA PRO A 48 -7.64 -11.09 0.97
C PRO A 48 -7.40 -11.09 -0.55
N LEU A 49 -7.44 -12.29 -1.15
CA LEU A 49 -7.14 -12.50 -2.57
C LEU A 49 -8.02 -11.65 -3.50
N TRP A 50 -9.29 -11.45 -3.17
CA TRP A 50 -10.21 -10.64 -3.97
C TRP A 50 -9.76 -9.17 -4.01
N LEU A 51 -9.22 -8.64 -2.91
CA LEU A 51 -8.77 -7.25 -2.82
C LEU A 51 -7.46 -7.07 -3.62
N ARG A 52 -6.51 -7.99 -3.45
CA ARG A 52 -5.27 -8.03 -4.26
C ARG A 52 -5.55 -8.17 -5.75
N LYS A 53 -6.51 -9.03 -6.12
CA LYS A 53 -6.94 -9.19 -7.51
C LYS A 53 -7.56 -7.90 -8.05
N LEU A 54 -8.44 -7.26 -7.29
CA LEU A 54 -9.06 -6.00 -7.70
C LEU A 54 -8.02 -4.91 -7.97
N CYS A 55 -6.99 -4.79 -7.13
CA CYS A 55 -5.85 -3.91 -7.36
C CYS A 55 -5.17 -4.19 -8.71
N ARG A 56 -4.85 -5.47 -9.00
CA ARG A 56 -4.25 -5.85 -10.29
C ARG A 56 -5.16 -5.52 -11.48
N ASP A 57 -6.45 -5.83 -11.38
CA ASP A 57 -7.43 -5.55 -12.44
C ASP A 57 -7.51 -4.03 -12.73
N VAL A 58 -7.42 -3.18 -11.71
CA VAL A 58 -7.33 -1.71 -11.86
C VAL A 58 -6.02 -1.31 -12.54
N GLY A 59 -4.91 -1.93 -12.17
CA GLY A 59 -3.62 -1.74 -12.82
C GLY A 59 -3.67 -2.05 -14.31
N GLU A 60 -4.18 -3.23 -14.67
CA GLU A 60 -4.39 -3.67 -16.05
C GLU A 60 -5.26 -2.69 -16.84
N PHE A 61 -6.38 -2.25 -16.25
CA PHE A 61 -7.28 -1.28 -16.87
C PHE A 61 -6.60 0.07 -17.16
N LEU A 62 -5.71 0.51 -16.28
CA LEU A 62 -5.00 1.79 -16.43
C LEU A 62 -3.68 1.65 -17.21
N GLY A 63 -3.27 0.44 -17.58
CA GLY A 63 -1.95 0.19 -18.17
C GLY A 63 -0.80 0.44 -17.19
N ILE A 64 -1.03 0.23 -15.89
CA ILE A 64 -0.06 0.41 -14.80
C ILE A 64 0.33 -0.96 -14.26
N THR A 65 1.62 -1.23 -14.19
CA THR A 65 2.14 -2.44 -13.55
C THR A 65 1.79 -2.42 -12.07
N VAL A 66 1.16 -3.48 -11.57
CA VAL A 66 0.92 -3.71 -10.15
C VAL A 66 1.73 -4.91 -9.71
N GLN A 67 2.52 -4.71 -8.67
CA GLN A 67 3.37 -5.73 -8.06
C GLN A 67 2.79 -6.09 -6.69
N ASP A 68 2.71 -7.38 -6.41
CA ASP A 68 2.36 -7.89 -5.09
C ASP A 68 3.25 -9.07 -4.74
N PRO A 69 3.57 -9.31 -3.45
CA PRO A 69 4.33 -10.47 -3.04
C PRO A 69 3.72 -11.77 -3.59
N TYR A 70 4.55 -12.64 -4.17
CA TYR A 70 4.12 -13.94 -4.66
C TYR A 70 5.17 -15.03 -4.38
N GLY A 71 4.75 -16.29 -4.42
CA GLY A 71 5.65 -17.43 -4.25
C GLY A 71 6.40 -17.40 -2.92
N PHE A 72 7.74 -17.43 -2.97
CA PHE A 72 8.58 -17.45 -1.78
C PHE A 72 8.50 -16.16 -0.96
N GLU A 73 8.36 -15.01 -1.62
CA GLU A 73 8.21 -13.73 -0.92
C GLU A 73 6.91 -13.70 -0.12
N GLU A 74 5.79 -14.10 -0.74
CA GLU A 74 4.51 -14.23 -0.03
C GLU A 74 4.60 -15.22 1.14
N TYR A 75 5.32 -16.34 0.97
CA TYR A 75 5.55 -17.29 2.05
C TYR A 75 6.28 -16.65 3.23
N VAL A 76 7.37 -15.92 2.98
CA VAL A 76 8.12 -15.20 4.02
C VAL A 76 7.24 -14.16 4.70
N TYR A 77 6.47 -13.40 3.92
CA TYR A 77 5.59 -12.35 4.44
C TYR A 77 4.56 -12.93 5.40
N ARG A 78 3.93 -14.06 5.03
CA ARG A 78 2.97 -14.78 5.88
C ARG A 78 3.59 -15.52 7.06
N ALA A 79 4.89 -15.78 7.04
CA ALA A 79 5.58 -16.51 8.11
C ALA A 79 6.13 -15.56 9.19
N VAL A 80 6.55 -14.36 8.79
CA VAL A 80 7.15 -13.37 9.69
C VAL A 80 6.08 -12.49 10.33
N ASP A 81 5.02 -12.13 9.60
CA ASP A 81 3.92 -11.27 10.06
C ASP A 81 4.41 -9.98 10.77
N ILE A 82 5.46 -9.35 10.26
CA ILE A 82 5.92 -8.02 10.70
C ILE A 82 5.57 -7.02 9.60
N SER A 83 4.40 -6.38 9.74
CA SER A 83 4.09 -5.21 8.93
C SER A 83 4.94 -4.00 9.33
N PHE A 84 5.27 -3.18 8.35
CA PHE A 84 5.93 -1.88 8.54
C PHE A 84 5.00 -0.68 8.31
N THR A 85 3.75 -0.94 7.93
CA THR A 85 2.81 0.05 7.43
C THR A 85 1.38 -0.17 7.98
N ASP A 86 0.55 0.87 7.89
CA ASP A 86 -0.68 1.04 8.68
C ASP A 86 -1.77 -0.02 8.41
N GLN A 87 -1.74 -0.73 7.28
CA GLN A 87 -2.62 -1.87 6.99
C GLN A 87 -2.37 -3.04 7.93
N GLY A 88 -1.18 -3.15 8.53
CA GLY A 88 -0.79 -4.24 9.41
C GLY A 88 -1.74 -4.43 10.60
N PRO A 89 -1.89 -3.41 11.48
CA PRO A 89 -2.85 -3.43 12.59
C PRO A 89 -4.31 -3.62 12.14
N ILE A 90 -4.67 -3.15 10.95
CA ILE A 90 -6.03 -3.26 10.39
C ILE A 90 -6.34 -4.71 10.02
N LEU A 91 -5.43 -5.35 9.27
CA LEU A 91 -5.50 -6.77 8.92
C LEU A 91 -5.48 -7.66 10.17
N ALA A 92 -4.70 -7.30 11.18
CA ALA A 92 -4.64 -8.05 12.43
C ALA A 92 -5.98 -8.08 13.17
N ASN A 93 -6.83 -7.07 12.98
CA ASN A 93 -8.17 -6.99 13.55
C ASN A 93 -9.26 -7.57 12.63
N GLY A 94 -8.87 -8.27 11.55
CA GLY A 94 -9.81 -8.96 10.67
C GLY A 94 -10.55 -8.04 9.70
N ILE A 95 -10.16 -6.78 9.61
CA ILE A 95 -10.69 -5.84 8.63
C ILE A 95 -9.90 -6.01 7.33
N PRO A 96 -10.55 -6.31 6.19
CA PRO A 96 -9.86 -6.35 4.91
C PRO A 96 -9.12 -5.03 4.66
N ALA A 97 -7.81 -5.08 4.43
CA ALA A 97 -7.05 -3.89 4.12
C ALA A 97 -5.91 -4.21 3.16
N ILE A 98 -5.40 -3.18 2.50
CA ILE A 98 -4.23 -3.26 1.64
C ILE A 98 -3.54 -1.90 1.62
N GLU A 99 -2.22 -1.90 1.67
CA GLU A 99 -1.45 -0.71 1.38
C GLU A 99 -1.13 -0.67 -0.11
N VAL A 100 -1.27 0.52 -0.67
CA VAL A 100 -0.92 0.84 -2.04
C VAL A 100 0.23 1.84 -1.97
N SER A 101 1.43 1.38 -2.33
CA SER A 101 2.61 2.23 -2.50
C SER A 101 3.10 2.19 -3.94
N SER A 102 4.30 2.69 -4.18
CA SER A 102 4.86 2.76 -5.52
C SER A 102 6.32 2.34 -5.59
N ARG A 103 6.77 2.05 -6.81
CA ARG A 103 8.18 1.82 -7.17
C ARG A 103 8.58 2.82 -8.23
N GLY A 104 9.79 3.35 -8.08
CA GLY A 104 10.32 4.42 -8.93
C GLY A 104 11.32 3.93 -9.96
N ASP A 105 11.76 4.84 -10.82
CA ASP A 105 12.86 4.65 -11.76
C ASP A 105 14.25 4.77 -11.11
N ASN A 106 14.33 5.23 -9.85
CA ASN A 106 15.59 5.36 -9.10
C ASN A 106 15.47 4.85 -7.66
N PRO A 107 15.39 3.52 -7.45
CA PRO A 107 15.20 2.93 -6.12
C PRO A 107 16.38 3.16 -5.16
N GLU A 108 17.61 3.27 -5.67
CA GLU A 108 18.81 3.53 -4.85
C GLU A 108 18.77 4.94 -4.24
N LEU A 109 18.41 5.94 -5.06
CA LEU A 109 18.22 7.31 -4.58
C LEU A 109 17.04 7.40 -3.62
N ALA A 110 15.93 6.70 -3.91
CA ALA A 110 14.77 6.67 -3.03
C ALA A 110 15.15 6.16 -1.63
N ALA A 111 15.89 5.05 -1.56
CA ALA A 111 16.38 4.50 -0.30
C ALA A 111 17.35 5.43 0.45
N THR A 112 18.16 6.21 -0.29
CA THR A 112 19.10 7.18 0.31
C THR A 112 18.39 8.41 0.88
N ILE A 113 17.28 8.82 0.25
CA ILE A 113 16.53 10.03 0.62
C ILE A 113 15.47 9.75 1.68
N TYR A 114 14.89 8.56 1.69
CA TYR A 114 13.82 8.17 2.61
C TYR A 114 14.18 8.44 4.07
N HIS A 115 13.26 9.09 4.80
CA HIS A 115 13.47 9.51 6.19
C HIS A 115 14.67 10.45 6.43
N THR A 116 15.06 11.24 5.42
CA THR A 116 16.07 12.30 5.57
C THR A 116 15.47 13.68 5.27
N PRO A 117 16.15 14.78 5.61
CA PRO A 117 15.71 16.12 5.21
C PRO A 117 15.67 16.36 3.69
N LEU A 118 16.21 15.43 2.88
CA LEU A 118 16.13 15.48 1.43
C LEU A 118 14.82 14.87 0.88
N ASP A 119 13.97 14.31 1.75
CA ASP A 119 12.65 13.79 1.38
C ASP A 119 11.68 14.95 1.15
N VAL A 120 11.87 15.59 0.00
CA VAL A 120 11.20 16.84 -0.39
C VAL A 120 10.66 16.76 -1.81
N MET A 121 9.68 17.63 -2.11
CA MET A 121 8.99 17.72 -3.39
C MET A 121 9.92 17.89 -4.61
N GLU A 122 11.14 18.40 -4.43
CA GLU A 122 12.12 18.61 -5.50
C GLU A 122 12.52 17.31 -6.21
N TYR A 123 12.49 16.19 -5.49
CA TYR A 123 12.78 14.86 -6.05
C TYR A 123 11.53 14.18 -6.64
N MET A 124 10.34 14.73 -6.42
CA MET A 124 9.08 14.16 -6.89
C MET A 124 8.71 14.69 -8.28
N ARG A 125 7.89 13.94 -9.01
CA ARG A 125 7.39 14.32 -10.34
C ARG A 125 5.89 14.55 -10.29
N PRO A 126 5.35 15.69 -10.78
CA PRO A 126 3.91 15.92 -10.84
C PRO A 126 3.14 14.79 -11.53
N ARG A 127 3.69 14.26 -12.63
CA ARG A 127 3.11 13.11 -13.34
C ARG A 127 2.98 11.85 -12.46
N SER A 128 3.88 11.64 -11.50
CA SER A 128 3.79 10.50 -10.57
C SER A 128 2.57 10.63 -9.65
N PHE A 129 2.26 11.85 -9.19
CA PHE A 129 1.03 12.11 -8.44
C PHE A 129 -0.22 11.87 -9.27
N ASP A 130 -0.22 12.24 -10.55
CA ASP A 130 -1.34 11.97 -11.46
C ASP A 130 -1.56 10.46 -11.65
N VAL A 131 -0.48 9.70 -11.86
CA VAL A 131 -0.53 8.24 -12.03
C VAL A 131 -1.04 7.58 -10.75
N TYR A 132 -0.44 7.91 -9.60
CA TYR A 132 -0.80 7.34 -8.31
C TYR A 132 -2.22 7.72 -7.89
N GLY A 133 -2.58 9.00 -7.99
CA GLY A 133 -3.91 9.50 -7.66
C GLY A 133 -4.99 8.90 -8.54
N ARG A 134 -4.74 8.76 -9.85
CA ARG A 134 -5.68 8.09 -10.77
C ARG A 134 -5.85 6.61 -10.43
N TYR A 135 -4.78 5.92 -10.05
CA TYR A 135 -4.86 4.52 -9.61
C TYR A 135 -5.71 4.38 -8.35
N VAL A 136 -5.39 5.12 -7.28
CA VAL A 136 -6.13 5.07 -6.00
C VAL A 136 -7.60 5.45 -6.20
N TYR A 137 -7.88 6.50 -6.98
CA TYR A 137 -9.25 6.90 -7.30
C TYR A 137 -10.03 5.81 -8.03
N THR A 138 -9.42 5.20 -9.05
CA THR A 138 -10.06 4.13 -9.84
C THR A 138 -10.30 2.90 -8.97
N PHE A 139 -9.35 2.57 -8.08
CA PHE A 139 -9.49 1.48 -7.13
C PHE A 139 -10.64 1.72 -6.14
N LEU A 140 -10.72 2.91 -5.55
CA LEU A 140 -11.85 3.31 -4.70
C LEU A 140 -13.20 3.14 -5.43
N LYS A 141 -13.28 3.58 -6.69
CA LYS A 141 -14.49 3.44 -7.53
C LYS A 141 -14.84 2.00 -7.87
N SER A 142 -13.90 1.08 -7.77
CA SER A 142 -14.13 -0.34 -8.05
C SER A 142 -14.59 -1.13 -6.81
N LEU A 143 -14.60 -0.49 -5.64
CA LEU A 143 -15.10 -1.07 -4.38
C LEU A 143 -16.58 -0.77 -4.12
N ASP A 144 -17.15 0.22 -4.81
CA ASP A 144 -18.59 0.55 -4.82
C ASP A 144 -19.40 -0.53 -5.57
#